data_AF-A0A0U5MMV9-F1
#
_entry.id   AF-A0A0U5MMV9-F1
#
_cell.length_a   1.000
_cell.length_b   1.000
_cell.length_c   1.000
_cell.angle_alpha   90.00
_cell.angle_beta   90.00
_cell.angle_gamma   90.00
#
_symmetry.space_group_name_H-M   'P 1'
#
loop_
_entity.id
_entity.type
_entity.pdbx_description
1 polymer ?
#
loop_
_entity_poly.entity_id
_entity_poly.type
_entity_poly.pdbx_seq_one_letter_code
_entity_poly.pdbx_strand_id
1 'polypeptide(L)'
;MCLQDSTAAKRQAPLISLCQPIRCPNACITERHRPAWTRAAADAEDMLREKRLAEPQRVALRQDLERFRAILDAISPCDDVEISKDAKS
;
A
#
# COMPACT_ATOMS: atom_id res chain seq x y z
N MET A 1 7.22 -2.88 -10.67
CA MET A 1 7.67 -1.75 -9.82
C MET A 1 7.94 -0.57 -10.73
N CYS A 2 7.45 0.65 -10.46
CA CYS A 2 7.48 1.79 -11.40
C CYS A 2 8.86 2.13 -12.01
N LEU A 3 9.93 1.75 -11.32
CA LEU A 3 11.31 1.92 -11.79
C LEU A 3 11.75 0.87 -12.81
N GLN A 4 11.17 -0.34 -12.79
CA GLN A 4 11.44 -1.40 -13.77
C GLN A 4 10.95 -1.00 -15.17
N ASP A 5 9.87 -0.22 -15.24
CA ASP A 5 9.26 0.22 -16.50
C ASP A 5 9.77 1.61 -16.95
N SER A 6 10.82 2.14 -16.28
CA SER A 6 11.35 3.48 -16.51
C SER A 6 12.70 3.48 -17.22
N THR A 7 12.83 4.31 -18.26
CA THR A 7 14.13 4.62 -18.88
C THR A 7 14.89 5.67 -18.06
N ALA A 8 16.23 5.71 -18.16
CA ALA A 8 17.05 6.66 -17.40
C ALA A 8 16.63 8.13 -17.61
N ALA A 9 16.24 8.50 -18.83
CA ALA A 9 15.73 9.84 -19.16
C ALA A 9 14.39 10.17 -18.46
N LYS A 10 13.54 9.16 -18.23
CA LYS A 10 12.25 9.30 -17.56
C LYS A 10 12.36 9.47 -16.04
N ARG A 11 13.53 9.17 -15.44
CA ARG A 11 13.74 9.25 -13.97
C ARG A 11 14.13 10.65 -13.47
N GLN A 12 14.23 11.65 -14.35
CA GLN A 12 14.58 13.02 -13.98
C GLN A 12 13.40 13.80 -13.35
N ALA A 13 12.19 13.25 -13.41
CA ALA A 13 10.99 13.81 -12.81
C ALA A 13 10.12 12.70 -12.18
N PRO A 14 9.22 13.01 -11.24
CA PRO A 14 8.30 12.04 -10.66
C PRO A 14 7.46 11.35 -11.74
N LEU A 15 7.54 10.02 -11.80
CA LEU A 15 6.80 9.22 -12.76
C LEU A 15 5.37 8.93 -12.29
N ILE A 16 4.58 10.00 -12.11
CA ILE A 16 3.23 9.94 -11.52
C ILE A 16 2.32 8.97 -12.29
N SER A 17 2.41 8.95 -13.63
CA SER A 17 1.63 8.06 -14.50
C SER A 17 2.01 6.58 -14.38
N LEU A 18 3.20 6.27 -13.85
CA LEU A 18 3.67 4.90 -13.60
C LEU A 18 3.61 4.56 -12.10
N CYS A 19 3.25 5.52 -11.26
CA CYS A 19 3.11 5.30 -9.84
C CYS A 19 1.97 4.30 -9.62
N GLN A 20 2.27 3.26 -8.86
CA GLN A 20 1.30 2.30 -8.38
C GLN A 20 1.34 2.41 -6.86
N PRO A 21 0.53 3.29 -6.26
CA PRO A 21 0.66 3.63 -4.84
C PRO A 21 0.58 2.40 -3.95
N ILE A 22 -0.23 1.43 -4.36
CA ILE A 22 -0.49 0.16 -3.67
C ILE A 22 0.65 -0.86 -3.88
N ARG A 23 1.56 -0.63 -4.84
CA ARG A 23 2.61 -1.59 -5.27
C ARG A 23 4.02 -1.01 -5.21
N CYS A 24 4.19 0.20 -4.68
CA CYS A 24 5.46 0.92 -4.67
C CYS A 24 5.85 1.23 -3.23
N PRO A 25 6.96 0.70 -2.72
CA PRO A 25 7.45 1.06 -1.38
C PRO A 25 7.85 2.54 -1.27
N ASN A 26 8.11 3.22 -2.39
CA ASN A 26 8.34 4.67 -2.44
C ASN A 26 7.04 5.49 -2.57
N ALA A 27 5.89 4.86 -2.80
CA ALA A 27 4.63 5.58 -2.65
C ALA A 27 4.37 5.74 -1.16
N CYS A 28 4.11 6.96 -0.71
CA CYS A 28 3.85 7.27 0.69
C CYS A 28 2.54 6.61 1.18
N ILE A 29 2.55 5.28 1.35
CA ILE A 29 1.60 4.57 2.19
C ILE A 29 2.13 4.75 3.62
N THR A 30 1.62 5.79 4.29
CA THR A 30 2.00 6.12 5.67
C THR A 30 1.02 5.53 6.67
N GLU A 31 1.43 5.49 7.94
CA GLU A 31 0.60 5.06 9.06
C GLU A 31 -0.77 5.75 9.14
N ARG A 32 -0.85 7.00 8.68
CA ARG A 32 -2.11 7.75 8.56
C ARG A 32 -3.19 7.02 7.74
N HIS A 33 -2.81 6.15 6.80
CA HIS A 33 -3.74 5.39 5.96
C HIS A 33 -4.12 4.03 6.56
N ARG A 34 -3.51 3.62 7.68
CA ARG A 34 -3.82 2.35 8.37
C ARG A 34 -5.33 2.17 8.61
N PRO A 35 -6.10 3.17 9.09
CA PRO A 35 -7.54 2.97 9.32
C PRO A 35 -8.31 2.62 8.03
N ALA A 36 -7.96 3.22 6.90
CA ALA A 36 -8.60 2.94 5.62
C ALA A 36 -8.24 1.54 5.10
N TRP A 37 -6.99 1.11 5.25
CA TRP A 37 -6.55 -0.23 4.87
C TRP A 37 -7.17 -1.32 5.75
N THR A 38 -7.26 -1.09 7.06
CA THR A 38 -7.95 -2.00 7.98
C THR A 38 -9.42 -2.16 7.60
N ARG A 39 -10.08 -1.05 7.24
CA ARG A 39 -11.47 -1.10 6.80
C ARG A 39 -11.64 -1.88 5.50
N ALA A 40 -10.78 -1.63 4.50
CA ALA A 40 -10.81 -2.35 3.23
C ALA A 40 -10.57 -3.86 3.40
N ALA A 41 -9.68 -4.26 4.31
CA ALA A 41 -9.47 -5.67 4.66
C ALA A 41 -10.73 -6.30 5.27
N ALA A 42 -11.36 -5.62 6.23
CA ALA A 42 -12.61 -6.10 6.83
C ALA A 42 -13.74 -6.20 5.81
N ASP A 43 -13.93 -5.19 4.96
CA ASP A 43 -14.95 -5.21 3.90
C ASP A 43 -14.71 -6.38 2.92
N ALA A 44 -13.46 -6.66 2.54
CA ALA A 44 -13.13 -7.80 1.69
C ALA A 44 -13.39 -9.16 2.36
N GLU A 45 -13.08 -9.29 3.65
CA GLU A 45 -13.43 -10.48 4.45
C GLU A 45 -14.94 -10.68 4.52
N ASP A 46 -15.71 -9.60 4.65
CA ASP A 46 -17.17 -9.62 4.69
C ASP A 46 -17.74 -10.07 3.34
N MET A 47 -17.26 -9.50 2.24
CA MET A 47 -17.67 -9.90 0.88
C MET A 47 -17.34 -11.36 0.56
N LEU A 48 -16.24 -11.90 1.07
CA LEU A 48 -15.88 -13.30 0.87
C LEU A 48 -16.82 -14.28 1.59
N ARG A 49 -17.58 -13.83 2.61
CA ARG A 49 -18.62 -14.64 3.27
C ARG A 49 -19.91 -14.73 2.45
N GLU A 50 -20.06 -13.93 1.41
CA GLU A 50 -21.25 -13.94 0.56
C GLU A 50 -21.34 -15.22 -0.30
N LYS A 51 -22.46 -15.93 -0.13
CA LYS A 51 -22.69 -17.23 -0.79
C LYS A 51 -22.84 -17.11 -2.30
N ARG A 52 -23.34 -15.97 -2.79
CA ARG A 52 -23.71 -15.74 -4.21
C ARG A 52 -22.60 -15.09 -5.04
N LEU A 53 -21.39 -14.96 -4.49
CA LEU A 53 -20.27 -14.34 -5.17
C LEU A 53 -19.69 -15.30 -6.24
N ALA A 54 -19.51 -14.80 -7.48
CA ALA A 54 -18.96 -15.60 -8.56
C ALA A 54 -17.49 -15.95 -8.30
N GLU A 55 -17.03 -17.12 -8.75
CA GLU A 55 -15.67 -17.58 -8.46
C GLU A 55 -14.57 -16.60 -8.94
N PRO A 56 -14.65 -15.99 -10.14
CA PRO A 56 -13.66 -14.99 -10.54
C PRO A 56 -13.60 -13.78 -9.58
N GLN A 57 -14.75 -13.37 -9.04
CA GLN A 57 -14.82 -12.28 -8.07
C GLN A 57 -14.24 -12.69 -6.71
N ARG A 58 -14.46 -13.95 -6.28
CA ARG A 58 -13.82 -14.50 -5.08
C ARG A 58 -12.30 -14.52 -5.21
N VAL A 59 -11.79 -14.95 -6.36
CA VAL A 59 -10.34 -14.98 -6.61
C VAL A 59 -9.76 -13.56 -6.51
N ALA A 60 -10.40 -12.57 -7.14
CA ALA A 60 -9.98 -11.17 -7.05
C ALA A 60 -10.00 -10.65 -5.60
N LEU A 61 -11.08 -10.90 -4.86
CA LEU A 61 -11.21 -10.49 -3.46
C LEU A 61 -10.18 -11.14 -2.53
N ARG A 62 -9.84 -12.42 -2.75
CA ARG A 62 -8.75 -13.08 -2.00
C ARG A 62 -7.40 -12.41 -2.26
N GLN A 63 -7.09 -12.11 -3.53
CA GLN A 63 -5.85 -11.43 -3.90
C GLN A 63 -5.76 -10.01 -3.33
N ASP A 64 -6.88 -9.29 -3.30
CA ASP A 64 -6.92 -7.95 -2.70
C ASP A 64 -6.80 -8.02 -1.18
N LEU A 65 -7.44 -8.99 -0.51
CA LEU A 65 -7.29 -9.22 0.94
C LEU A 65 -5.84 -9.53 1.32
N GLU A 66 -5.18 -10.43 0.58
CA GLU A 66 -3.75 -10.72 0.76
C GLU A 66 -2.90 -9.45 0.63
N ARG A 67 -3.22 -8.60 -0.35
CA ARG A 67 -2.51 -7.34 -0.56
C ARG A 67 -2.74 -6.35 0.60
N PHE A 68 -3.97 -6.21 1.08
CA PHE A 68 -4.27 -5.31 2.19
C PHE A 68 -3.55 -5.74 3.47
N ARG A 69 -3.48 -7.05 3.73
CA ARG A 69 -2.70 -7.61 4.86
C ARG A 69 -1.22 -7.30 4.72
N ALA A 70 -0.63 -7.56 3.55
CA ALA A 70 0.78 -7.24 3.31
C ALA A 70 1.09 -5.74 3.50
N ILE A 71 0.17 -4.85 3.11
CA ILE A 71 0.30 -3.41 3.36
C ILE A 71 0.20 -3.09 4.86
N LEU A 72 -0.78 -3.64 5.57
CA LEU A 72 -0.95 -3.42 7.01
C LEU A 72 0.25 -3.91 7.84
N ASP A 73 0.86 -5.00 7.40
CA ASP A 73 2.10 -5.55 7.96
C ASP A 73 3.29 -4.63 7.67
N ALA A 74 3.40 -4.10 6.44
CA ALA A 74 4.45 -3.18 6.04
C ALA A 74 4.33 -1.77 6.67
N ILE A 75 3.12 -1.34 7.04
CA ILE A 75 2.87 -0.09 7.78
C ILE A 75 3.25 -0.25 9.28
N SER A 76 3.81 -1.38 9.71
CA SER A 76 4.40 -1.50 11.05
C SER A 76 5.32 -0.32 11.32
N PRO A 77 5.28 0.27 12.52
CA PRO A 77 6.01 1.50 12.80
C PRO A 77 7.48 1.29 12.43
N CYS A 78 7.94 2.04 11.43
CA CYS A 78 9.35 2.34 11.34
C CYS A 78 9.56 3.21 12.58
N ASP A 79 10.26 2.69 13.58
CA ASP A 79 10.58 3.40 14.82
C ASP A 79 10.80 4.87 14.49
N ASP A 80 10.05 5.74 15.18
CA ASP A 80 10.31 7.17 15.18
C ASP A 80 11.79 7.33 15.53
N VAL A 81 12.64 7.54 14.52
CA VAL A 81 13.90 8.23 14.73
C VAL A 81 13.45 9.64 15.07
N GLU A 82 13.23 9.87 16.37
CA GLU A 82 13.26 11.18 16.97
C GLU A 82 14.52 11.86 16.44
N ILE A 83 14.33 12.73 15.44
CA ILE A 83 15.37 13.64 14.99
C ILE A 83 15.61 14.53 16.19
N SER A 84 16.64 14.14 16.97
CA SER A 84 17.13 14.85 18.14
C SER A 84 17.26 16.31 17.79
N LYS A 85 16.47 17.11 18.50
CA LYS A 85 16.40 18.55 18.40
C LYS A 85 17.66 19.14 19.04
N ASP A 86 18.80 19.01 18.39
CA ASP A 86 20.05 19.65 18.82
C ASP A 86 20.77 20.29 17.63
N ALA A 87 20.44 21.55 17.37
CA ALA A 87 21.32 22.49 16.68
C ALA A 87 21.12 23.90 17.26
N LYS A 88 21.64 24.06 18.48
CA LYS A 88 22.56 25.13 18.93
C LYS A 88 22.19 26.58 18.59
N SER A 89 21.89 27.35 19.65
CA SER A 89 22.00 28.81 19.71
C SER A 89 23.46 29.25 19.86
#